data_AF-A0A972VER2-F1
#
_entry.id   AF-A0A972VER2-F1
#
_cell.length_a   1.000
_cell.length_b   1.000
_cell.length_c   1.000
_cell.angle_alpha   90.00
_cell.angle_beta   90.00
_cell.angle_gamma   90.00
#
_symmetry.space_group_name_H-M   'P 1'
#
loop_
_entity.id
_entity.type
_entity.pdbx_description
1 polymer ?
#
loop_
_entity_poly.entity_id
_entity_poly.type
_entity_poly.pdbx_seq_one_letter_code
_entity_poly.pdbx_strand_id
1 'polypeptide(L)' 'MHAIDDALERIEEGTYGLCEKTGDPISRARLEAMPWARYTKRHQAQIEATSRDHR' A
#
# COMPACT_ATOMS: atom_id res chain seq x y z
N MET A 1 8.79 12.60 -8.54
CA MET A 1 8.62 11.54 -9.56
C MET A 1 9.33 10.31 -9.00
N HIS A 2 8.70 9.61 -8.04
CA HIS A 2 9.37 8.53 -7.27
C HIS A 2 8.46 7.34 -6.94
N ALA A 3 7.14 7.49 -7.08
CA ALA A 3 6.18 6.44 -6.76
C ALA A 3 6.14 5.30 -7.80
N ILE A 4 6.64 5.56 -9.02
CA ILE A 4 6.73 4.56 -10.07
C ILE A 4 8.00 3.72 -9.88
N ASP A 5 9.14 4.35 -9.59
CA ASP A 5 10.41 3.64 -9.34
C ASP A 5 10.28 2.69 -8.15
N ASP A 6 9.66 3.15 -7.07
CA ASP A 6 9.36 2.36 -5.87
C ASP A 6 8.41 1.19 -6.17
N ALA A 7 7.44 1.38 -7.07
CA ALA A 7 6.58 0.30 -7.50
C ALA A 7 7.33 -0.73 -8.36
N LEU A 8 8.29 -0.29 -9.19
CA LEU A 8 9.13 -1.17 -10.00
C LEU A 8 10.08 -2.00 -9.13
N GLU A 9 10.76 -1.39 -8.17
CA GLU A 9 11.65 -2.08 -7.23
C GLU A 9 10.91 -3.19 -6.47
N ARG A 10 9.68 -2.92 -6.03
CA ARG A 10 8.84 -3.92 -5.36
C ARG A 10 8.41 -5.07 -6.27
N ILE A 11 8.30 -4.83 -7.59
CA ILE A 11 8.07 -5.91 -8.55
C ILE A 11 9.32 -6.78 -8.65
N GLU A 12 10.51 -6.18 -8.69
CA GLU A 12 11.79 -6.91 -8.71
C GLU A 12 12.02 -7.71 -7.42
N GLU A 13 11.66 -7.17 -6.26
CA GLU A 13 11.73 -7.86 -4.98
C GLU A 13 10.60 -8.90 -4.77
N GLY A 14 9.60 -8.94 -5.65
CA GLY A 14 8.43 -9.82 -5.52
C GLY A 14 7.47 -9.45 -4.38
N THR A 15 7.60 -8.24 -3.83
CA THR A 15 6.75 -7.70 -2.75
C THR A 15 5.62 -6.79 -3.29
N TYR A 16 5.52 -6.67 -4.62
CA TYR A 16 4.45 -5.95 -5.29
C TYR A 16 3.09 -6.57 -4.96
N GLY A 17 2.16 -5.73 -4.51
CA GLY A 17 0.86 -6.18 -4.04
C GLY A 17 0.83 -6.75 -2.63
N LEU A 18 1.87 -6.55 -1.81
CA LEU A 18 1.86 -6.84 -0.37
C LEU A 18 1.84 -5.53 0.46
N CYS A 19 1.17 -5.55 1.60
CA CYS A 19 1.13 -4.43 2.53
C CYS A 19 2.50 -4.24 3.18
N GLU A 20 3.12 -3.07 3.08
CA GLU A 20 4.45 -2.83 3.68
C GLU A 20 4.46 -2.99 5.20
N LYS A 21 3.33 -2.75 5.85
CA LYS A 21 3.25 -2.77 7.32
C LYS A 21 2.80 -4.10 7.90
N THR A 22 2.06 -4.92 7.14
CA THR A 22 1.50 -6.17 7.65
C THR A 22 1.89 -7.41 6.86
N GLY A 23 2.45 -7.25 5.65
CA GLY A 23 2.73 -8.35 4.73
C GLY A 23 1.48 -8.95 4.07
N ASP A 24 0.28 -8.46 4.38
CA ASP A 24 -0.96 -8.98 3.81
C ASP A 24 -1.09 -8.67 2.31
N PRO A 25 -1.72 -9.55 1.52
CA PRO A 25 -1.99 -9.29 0.11
C PRO A 25 -2.96 -8.09 -0.08
N ILE A 26 -2.54 -7.15 -0.93
CA ILE A 26 -3.34 -6.02 -1.42
C ILE A 26 -4.26 -6.54 -2.52
N SER A 27 -5.56 -6.24 -2.38
CA SER A 27 -6.56 -6.66 -3.35
C SER A 27 -6.24 -6.13 -4.76
N ARG A 28 -6.32 -7.01 -5.75
CA ARG A 28 -6.04 -6.66 -7.16
C ARG A 28 -6.82 -5.44 -7.66
N ALA A 29 -8.12 -5.34 -7.34
CA ALA A 29 -8.95 -4.18 -7.69
C ALA A 29 -8.39 -2.84 -7.18
N ARG A 30 -7.61 -2.86 -6.09
CA ARG A 30 -6.94 -1.66 -5.56
C ARG A 30 -5.66 -1.34 -6.31
N LEU A 31 -4.87 -2.34 -6.71
CA LEU A 31 -3.69 -2.15 -7.56
C LEU A 31 -4.09 -1.68 -8.96
N GLU A 32 -5.23 -2.16 -9.48
CA GLU A 32 -5.79 -1.71 -10.77
C GLU A 32 -6.23 -0.24 -10.71
N ALA A 33 -6.82 0.20 -9.60
CA ALA A 33 -7.18 1.61 -9.41
C ALA A 33 -5.98 2.51 -9.04
N MET A 34 -5.02 1.98 -8.28
CA MET A 34 -3.83 2.67 -7.78
C MET A 34 -2.62 1.72 -7.80
N PRO A 35 -1.84 1.69 -8.90
CA PRO A 35 -0.71 0.78 -9.05
C PRO A 35 0.42 0.99 -8.02
N TRP A 36 0.52 2.18 -7.45
CA TRP A 36 1.48 2.56 -6.41
C TRP A 36 0.94 2.35 -4.98
N ALA A 37 -0.14 1.59 -4.80
CA ALA A 37 -0.72 1.37 -3.48
C ALA A 37 0.21 0.52 -2.59
N ARG A 38 0.74 1.12 -1.52
CA ARG A 38 1.65 0.47 -0.56
C ARG A 38 0.97 -0.28 0.59
N TYR A 39 -0.30 0.03 0.86
CA TYR A 39 -1.08 -0.51 1.99
C TYR A 39 -2.43 -1.07 1.55
N THR A 40 -2.94 -2.06 2.29
CA THR A 40 -4.32 -2.58 2.12
C THR A 40 -5.36 -1.54 2.55
N LYS A 41 -6.61 -1.66 2.06
CA LYS A 41 -7.72 -0.78 2.51
C LYS A 41 -7.93 -0.84 4.02
N ARG A 42 -7.83 -2.04 4.60
CA ARG A 42 -7.95 -2.27 6.05
C ARG A 42 -6.88 -1.52 6.84
N HIS A 43 -5.66 -1.50 6.31
CA HIS A 43 -4.55 -0.82 6.98
C HIS A 43 -4.61 0.69 6.80
N GLN A 44 -5.00 1.16 5.61
CA GLN A 44 -5.23 2.57 5.35
C GLN A 44 -6.33 3.15 6.26
N ALA A 45 -7.45 2.43 6.42
CA ALA A 45 -8.52 2.83 7.33
C ALA A 45 -8.07 2.92 8.80
N GLN A 46 -7.15 2.06 9.24
CA GLN A 46 -6.56 2.15 10.58
C GLN A 46 -5.67 3.39 10.73
N ILE A 47 -4.84 3.70 9.73
CA ILE A 47 -4.00 4.90 9.74
C ILE A 47 -4.88 6.15 9.80
N GLU A 48 -5.94 6.24 8.98
CA GLU A 48 -6.89 7.36 9.01
C GLU A 48 -7.63 7.46 10.36
N ALA A 49 -8.01 6.33 10.96
CA ALA A 49 -8.65 6.32 12.27
C ALA A 49 -7.71 6.79 13.39
N THR A 50 -6.44 6.37 13.39
CA THR A 50 -5.44 6.78 14.39
C THR A 50 -5.00 8.24 14.20
N SER A 51 -4.99 8.75 12.96
CA SER A 51 -4.63 10.16 12.69
C SER A 51 -5.64 11.16 13.25
N ARG A 52 -6.86 10.72 13.58
CA ARG A 52 -7.91 11.57 14.14
C ARG A 52 -7.80 11.73 15.67
N ASP A 53 -6.91 10.98 16.32
CA ASP A 53 -6.62 11.02 17.75
C ASP A 53 -5.31 11.78 18.03
N HIS A 54 -5.09 12.90 17.34
CA HIS A 54 -4.04 13.87 17.68
C HIS A 54 -4.65 15.28 17.71
N ARG A 55 -5.67 15.46 18.55
CA ARG A 55 -6.17 16.79 18.94
C ARG A 55 -6.13 16.95 20.45
#